data_AF-A0A5J4VM75-F1
#
_entry.id   AF-A0A5J4VM75-F1
#
_cell.length_a   1.000
_cell.length_b   1.000
_cell.length_c   1.000
_cell.angle_alpha   90.00
_cell.angle_beta   90.00
_cell.angle_gamma   90.00
#
_symmetry.space_group_name_H-M   'P 1'
#
loop_
_entity.id
_entity.type
_entity.pdbx_description
1 polymer ?
#
loop_
_entity_poly.entity_id
_entity_poly.type
_entity_poly.pdbx_seq_one_letter_code
_entity_poly.pdbx_strand_id
1 'polypeptide(L)'
;MGIGPVFFVMIAEMFPPSVSNVASCLTMTVLWIANLIVVTVYSPLSNWIGDSRVFIITFVFSFALVLFTVFVVKETKGIHTNKNGELEKNDKKEEQSNIV
;
A
#
# COMPACT_ATOMS: atom_id res chain seq x y z
N MET A 1 -3.84 -18.08 10.66
CA MET A 1 -2.66 -17.39 10.07
C MET A 1 -3.05 -16.97 8.66
N GLY A 2 -3.73 -15.83 8.52
CA GLY A 2 -4.43 -15.44 7.28
C GLY A 2 -3.53 -14.72 6.28
N ILE A 3 -4.07 -14.44 5.09
CA ILE A 3 -3.45 -13.73 3.96
C ILE A 3 -3.16 -12.24 4.31
N GLY A 4 -3.52 -11.79 5.52
CA GLY A 4 -3.33 -10.42 6.01
C GLY A 4 -1.90 -9.88 5.89
N PRO A 5 -0.81 -10.62 6.15
CA PRO A 5 0.53 -10.06 6.02
C PRO A 5 0.98 -9.84 4.56
N VAL A 6 0.31 -10.48 3.59
CA VAL A 6 0.80 -10.52 2.20
C VAL A 6 0.85 -9.13 1.56
N PHE A 7 -0.09 -8.24 1.90
CA PHE A 7 -0.06 -6.88 1.38
C PHE A 7 1.07 -6.04 1.97
N PHE A 8 1.38 -6.23 3.26
CA PHE A 8 2.52 -5.56 3.90
C PHE A 8 3.84 -6.01 3.28
N VAL A 9 3.96 -7.32 2.99
CA VAL A 9 5.14 -7.88 2.32
C VAL A 9 5.26 -7.34 0.89
N MET A 10 4.18 -7.34 0.10
CA MET A 10 4.22 -6.77 -1.26
C MET A 10 4.65 -5.30 -1.30
N ILE A 11 4.23 -4.49 -0.32
CA ILE A 11 4.68 -3.10 -0.21
C ILE A 11 6.16 -3.05 0.15
N ALA A 12 6.61 -3.86 1.12
CA ALA A 12 8.01 -3.91 1.51
C ALA A 12 8.95 -4.40 0.39
N GLU A 13 8.47 -5.29 -0.49
CA GLU A 13 9.19 -5.77 -1.68
C GLU A 13 9.22 -4.72 -2.81
N MET A 14 8.26 -3.81 -2.85
CA MET A 14 8.22 -2.73 -3.86
C MET A 14 9.23 -1.62 -3.59
N PHE A 15 9.75 -1.53 -2.36
CA PHE A 15 10.64 -0.48 -1.89
C PHE A 15 12.02 -1.05 -1.47
N PRO A 16 13.13 -0.29 -1.67
CA PRO A 16 14.43 -0.69 -1.14
C PRO A 16 14.40 -0.80 0.40
N PRO A 17 15.24 -1.66 1.00
CA PRO A 17 15.24 -1.94 2.44
C PRO A 17 15.45 -0.70 3.33
N SER A 18 16.02 0.38 2.78
CA SER A 18 16.18 1.67 3.48
C SER A 18 14.86 2.41 3.74
N VAL A 19 13.83 2.23 2.90
CA VAL A 19 12.55 2.98 2.99
C VAL A 19 11.33 2.10 3.29
N SER A 20 11.46 0.77 3.27
CA SER A 20 10.34 -0.16 3.53
C SER A 20 9.72 0.01 4.92
N ASN A 21 10.50 0.40 5.94
CA ASN A 21 10.00 0.67 7.28
C ASN A 21 9.06 1.88 7.28
N VAL A 22 9.47 2.98 6.62
CA VAL A 22 8.68 4.21 6.52
C VAL A 22 7.42 3.97 5.67
N ALA A 23 7.55 3.22 4.57
CA ALA A 23 6.42 2.85 3.71
C ALA A 23 5.37 2.01 4.45
N SER A 24 5.81 1.07 5.30
CA SER A 24 4.93 0.25 6.11
C SER A 24 4.18 1.08 7.16
N CYS A 25 4.88 1.99 7.84
CA CYS A 25 4.27 2.91 8.80
C CYS A 25 3.24 3.83 8.12
N LEU A 26 3.60 4.44 6.97
CA LEU A 26 2.69 5.30 6.21
C LEU A 26 1.45 4.55 5.74
N THR A 27 1.62 3.32 5.23
CA THR A 27 0.52 2.45 4.84
C THR A 27 -0.40 2.18 6.02
N MET A 28 0.16 1.83 7.18
CA MET A 28 -0.62 1.57 8.39
C MET A 28 -1.38 2.82 8.82
N THR A 29 -0.76 4.00 8.80
CA THR A 29 -1.42 5.27 9.13
C THR A 29 -2.58 5.57 8.17
N VAL A 30 -2.36 5.42 6.86
CA VAL A 30 -3.42 5.62 5.86
C VAL A 30 -4.56 4.62 6.05
N LEU A 31 -4.24 3.36 6.37
CA LEU A 31 -5.21 2.32 6.66
C LEU A 31 -6.06 2.69 7.89
N TRP A 32 -5.44 3.14 8.97
CA TRP A 32 -6.16 3.57 10.17
C TRP A 32 -7.03 4.80 9.91
N ILE A 33 -6.54 5.78 9.14
CA ILE A 33 -7.32 6.96 8.78
C ILE A 33 -8.54 6.56 7.95
N ALA A 34 -8.36 5.70 6.95
CA ALA A 34 -9.47 5.19 6.15
C ALA A 34 -10.49 4.46 7.04
N ASN A 35 -10.02 3.65 7.99
CA ASN A 35 -10.89 2.94 8.93
C ASN A 35 -11.67 3.90 9.84
N LEU A 36 -11.03 4.97 10.34
CA LEU A 36 -11.71 6.01 11.10
C LEU A 36 -12.80 6.70 10.28
N ILE A 37 -12.49 7.08 9.04
CA ILE A 37 -13.47 7.70 8.14
C ILE A 37 -14.67 6.77 7.94
N VAL A 38 -14.43 5.47 7.69
CA VAL A 38 -15.50 4.49 7.50
C VAL A 38 -16.36 4.37 8.76
N VAL A 39 -15.76 4.28 9.96
CA VAL A 39 -16.50 4.19 11.23
C VAL A 39 -17.30 5.48 11.51
N THR A 40 -16.71 6.65 11.24
CA THR A 40 -17.39 7.94 11.41
C THR A 40 -18.55 8.11 10.43
N VAL A 41 -18.42 7.63 9.19
CA VAL A 41 -19.50 7.65 8.19
C VAL A 41 -20.57 6.59 8.48
N TYR A 42 -20.19 5.46 9.06
CA TYR A 42 -21.11 4.39 9.45
C TYR A 42 -22.12 4.83 10.51
N SER A 43 -21.66 5.57 11.55
CA SER A 43 -22.49 6.03 12.67
C SER A 43 -23.76 6.81 12.27
N PRO A 44 -23.69 7.88 11.44
CA PRO A 44 -24.88 8.60 10.97
C PRO A 44 -25.70 7.77 9.99
N LEU A 45 -25.07 6.90 9.19
CA LEU A 45 -25.75 6.12 8.17
C LEU A 45 -26.61 5.01 8.78
N SER A 46 -26.12 4.34 9.83
CA SER A 46 -26.88 3.37 10.63
C SER A 46 -28.13 4.00 11.26
N ASN A 47 -28.01 5.21 11.80
CA ASN A 47 -29.12 5.91 12.47
C ASN A 47 -30.28 6.28 11.52
N TRP A 48 -30.00 6.57 10.26
CA TRP A 48 -31.01 7.09 9.33
C TRP A 48 -31.74 6.01 8.53
N ILE A 49 -31.10 4.86 8.28
CA ILE A 49 -31.46 4.02 7.13
C ILE A 49 -31.60 2.52 7.48
N GLY A 50 -31.16 2.09 8.67
CA GLY A 50 -31.19 0.70 9.12
C GLY A 50 -30.08 -0.17 8.48
N ASP A 51 -29.60 -1.16 9.23
CA ASP A 51 -28.34 -1.88 8.96
C ASP A 51 -28.25 -2.54 7.58
N SER A 52 -29.37 -3.00 7.02
CA SER A 52 -29.41 -3.66 5.70
C SER A 52 -28.97 -2.75 4.54
N ARG A 53 -29.30 -1.46 4.59
CA ARG A 53 -28.97 -0.51 3.52
C ARG A 53 -27.52 -0.02 3.63
N VAL A 54 -26.95 -0.02 4.84
CA VAL A 54 -25.55 0.33 5.07
C VAL A 54 -24.61 -0.71 4.44
N PHE A 55 -24.98 -2.00 4.48
CA PHE A 55 -24.24 -3.07 3.82
C PHE A 55 -24.13 -2.89 2.30
N ILE A 56 -25.20 -2.44 1.65
CA ILE A 56 -25.19 -2.21 0.20
C ILE A 56 -24.30 -1.01 -0.15
N ILE A 57 -24.36 0.07 0.65
CA ILE A 57 -23.52 1.26 0.42
C ILE A 57 -22.04 0.93 0.62
N THR A 58 -21.68 0.21 1.67
CA THR A 58 -20.29 -0.21 1.90
C THR A 58 -19.82 -1.20 0.83
N PHE A 59 -20.70 -2.07 0.31
CA PHE A 59 -20.40 -2.96 -0.80
C PHE A 59 -20.09 -2.18 -2.10
N VAL A 60 -20.96 -1.24 -2.48
CA VAL A 60 -20.76 -0.40 -3.68
C VAL A 60 -19.51 0.46 -3.52
N PHE A 61 -19.27 1.01 -2.33
CA PHE A 61 -18.06 1.79 -2.04
C PHE A 61 -16.80 0.93 -2.17
N SER A 62 -16.79 -0.26 -1.57
CA SER A 62 -15.67 -1.22 -1.69
C SER A 62 -15.40 -1.58 -3.15
N PHE A 63 -16.46 -1.88 -3.92
CA PHE A 63 -16.33 -2.19 -5.35
C PHE A 63 -15.79 -1.01 -6.16
N ALA A 64 -16.24 0.22 -5.87
CA ALA A 64 -15.72 1.43 -6.49
C ALA A 64 -14.25 1.68 -6.15
N LEU A 65 -13.84 1.42 -4.90
CA LEU A 65 -12.43 1.51 -4.49
C LEU A 65 -11.57 0.50 -5.23
N VAL A 66 -12.03 -0.74 -5.38
CA VAL A 66 -11.32 -1.77 -6.16
C VAL A 66 -11.18 -1.33 -7.61
N LEU A 67 -12.27 -0.85 -8.23
CA LEU A 67 -12.25 -0.39 -9.61
C LEU A 67 -11.32 0.81 -9.81
N PHE A 68 -11.36 1.77 -8.88
CA PHE A 68 -10.45 2.91 -8.86
C PHE A 68 -9.00 2.47 -8.67
N THR A 69 -8.73 1.54 -7.76
CA THR A 69 -7.39 0.98 -7.54
C THR A 69 -6.88 0.32 -8.81
N VAL A 70 -7.69 -0.50 -9.49
CA VAL A 70 -7.29 -1.15 -10.76
C VAL A 70 -7.02 -0.13 -11.87
N PHE A 71 -7.77 0.97 -11.95
CA PHE A 71 -7.58 1.99 -12.98
C PHE A 71 -6.45 2.99 -12.69
N VAL A 72 -6.32 3.41 -11.43
CA VAL A 72 -5.39 4.47 -10.99
C VAL A 72 -4.05 3.88 -10.57
N VAL A 73 -4.02 2.69 -9.98
CA VAL A 73 -2.79 1.90 -9.82
C VAL A 73 -2.49 1.21 -11.14
N LYS A 74 -2.24 2.02 -12.16
CA LYS A 74 -1.67 1.57 -13.42
C LYS A 74 -0.19 1.31 -13.16
N GLU A 75 0.08 0.13 -12.60
CA GLU A 75 1.39 -0.54 -12.47
C GLU A 75 2.61 0.38 -12.69
N THR A 76 3.04 1.06 -11.63
CA THR A 76 4.42 1.58 -11.51
C THR A 76 5.41 0.45 -11.17
N LYS A 77 5.12 -0.80 -11.60
CA LYS A 77 6.06 -1.92 -11.51
C LYS A 77 7.10 -1.79 -12.63
N GLY A 78 8.19 -1.10 -12.36
CA GLY A 78 9.35 -1.19 -13.26
C GLY A 78 10.44 -0.17 -13.04
N ILE A 79 10.15 0.97 -12.42
CA ILE A 79 11.14 2.08 -12.42
C ILE A 79 12.18 1.96 -11.29
N HIS A 80 11.85 1.26 -10.19
CA HIS A 80 12.74 1.20 -9.00
C HIS A 80 13.66 -0.02 -8.93
N THR A 81 13.28 -1.16 -9.51
CA THR A 81 14.11 -2.39 -9.43
C THR A 81 15.45 -2.24 -10.18
N ASN A 82 15.47 -1.47 -11.26
CA ASN A 82 16.69 -1.27 -12.05
C ASN A 82 17.70 -0.35 -11.32
N LYS A 83 17.24 0.78 -10.76
CA LYS A 83 18.13 1.77 -10.14
C LYS A 83 18.87 1.26 -8.90
N ASN A 84 18.22 0.45 -8.05
CA ASN A 84 18.85 -0.04 -6.82
C ASN A 84 19.91 -1.12 -7.11
N GLY A 85 19.66 -1.98 -8.11
CA GLY A 85 20.63 -2.97 -8.56
C GLY A 85 21.84 -2.38 -9.29
N GLU A 86 21.68 -1.21 -9.91
CA GLU A 86 22.80 -0.46 -10.51
C GLU A 86 23.65 0.26 -9.45
N LEU A 87 23.05 0.75 -8.36
CA LEU A 87 23.79 1.38 -7.26
C LEU A 87 24.65 0.38 -6.48
N GLU A 88 24.14 -0.81 -6.14
CA GLU A 88 24.96 -1.87 -5.49
C GLU A 88 26.10 -2.39 -6.38
N LYS A 89 25.92 -2.37 -7.71
CA LYS A 89 26.97 -2.77 -8.66
C LYS A 89 28.04 -1.70 -8.84
N ASN A 90 27.69 -0.42 -8.75
CA ASN A 90 28.66 0.67 -8.81
C ASN A 90 29.45 0.80 -7.50
N ASP A 91 28.80 0.60 -6.34
CA ASP A 91 29.48 0.62 -5.02
C ASP A 91 30.54 -0.50 -4.92
N LYS A 92 30.20 -1.72 -5.37
CA LYS A 92 31.16 -2.83 -5.44
C LYS A 92 32.26 -2.64 -6.49
N LYS A 93 32.02 -1.85 -7.54
CA LYS A 93 33.04 -1.53 -8.55
C LYS A 93 34.01 -0.47 -8.05
N GLU A 94 33.55 0.54 -7.32
CA GLU A 94 34.44 1.51 -6.65
C GLU A 94 35.28 0.84 -5.56
N GLU A 95 34.69 -0.05 -4.76
CA GLU A 95 35.41 -0.78 -3.71
C GLU A 95 36.50 -1.71 -4.30
N GLN A 96 36.26 -2.34 -5.46
CA GLN A 96 37.28 -3.15 -6.16
C GLN A 96 38.31 -2.32 -6.93
N SER A 97 37.98 -1.08 -7.33
CA SER A 97 38.93 -0.18 -8.02
C SER A 97 39.90 0.51 -7.05
N ASN A 98 39.55 0.62 -5.77
CA ASN A 98 40.37 1.29 -4.75
C ASN A 98 41.32 0.33 -4.00
N ILE A 99 41.28 -0.96 -4.34
CA ILE A 99 42.13 -2.03 -3.76
C ILE A 99 43.22 -2.48 -4.77
N VAL A 100 43.25 -1.93 -5.99
CA VAL A 100 44.27 -2.20 -7.03
C VAL A 100 45.18 -1.00 -7.23
#